data_AF-A0A7C1DJM5-F1
#
_entry.id   AF-A0A7C1DJM5-F1
#
_cell.length_a   1.000
_cell.length_b   1.000
_cell.length_c   1.000
_cell.angle_alpha   90.00
_cell.angle_beta   90.00
_cell.angle_gamma   90.00
#
_symmetry.space_group_name_H-M   'P 1'
#
loop_
_entity.id
_entity.type
_entity.pdbx_description
1 polymer ?
#
loop_
_entity_poly.entity_id
_entity_poly.type
_entity_poly.pdbx_seq_one_letter_code
_entity_poly.pdbx_strand_id
1 'polypeptide(L)'
;MDEWTRPDPSRMAMLSVDIQREFQPGGPSGREENALTIPSSALLAGAFRKAPKPLIHVVRLYLPDGSNADMCRRSRILSGEPLLL
;
A
#
# COMPACT_ATOMS: atom_id res chain seq x y z
N MET A 1 -9.31 -10.66 21.95
CA MET A 1 -10.21 -11.30 20.97
C MET A 1 -10.72 -12.57 21.60
N ASP A 2 -12.01 -12.82 21.42
CA ASP A 2 -12.66 -14.06 21.84
C ASP A 2 -12.54 -15.13 20.75
N GLU A 3 -13.18 -16.27 20.97
CA GLU A 3 -13.17 -17.38 20.01
C GLU A 3 -13.86 -17.04 18.67
N TRP A 4 -14.76 -16.05 18.65
CA TRP A 4 -15.56 -15.66 17.50
C TRP A 4 -14.84 -14.65 16.60
N THR A 5 -13.92 -13.87 17.17
CA THR A 5 -13.22 -12.77 16.47
C THR A 5 -11.73 -13.01 16.29
N ARG A 6 -11.16 -14.06 16.89
CA ARG A 6 -9.73 -14.38 16.70
C ARG A 6 -9.43 -14.71 15.22
N PRO A 7 -8.32 -14.23 14.65
CA PRO A 7 -7.92 -14.61 13.30
C PRO A 7 -7.64 -16.12 13.22
N ASP A 8 -8.12 -16.77 12.17
CA ASP A 8 -7.74 -18.14 11.83
C ASP A 8 -6.43 -18.10 11.05
N PRO A 9 -5.30 -18.57 11.62
CA PRO A 9 -4.02 -18.54 10.92
C PRO A 9 -4.01 -19.40 9.66
N SER A 10 -4.89 -20.40 9.55
CA SER A 10 -5.01 -21.24 8.34
C SER A 10 -5.74 -20.53 7.21
N ARG A 11 -6.57 -19.52 7.51
CA ARG A 11 -7.43 -18.78 6.57
C ARG A 11 -7.13 -17.28 6.62
N MET A 12 -5.90 -16.92 6.28
CA MET A 12 -5.47 -15.53 6.28
C MET A 12 -4.64 -15.17 5.04
N ALA A 13 -4.76 -13.92 4.63
CA ALA A 13 -3.94 -13.28 3.60
C ALA A 13 -3.33 -12.00 4.17
N MET A 14 -2.15 -11.63 3.68
CA MET A 14 -1.57 -10.32 3.94
C MET A 14 -1.95 -9.38 2.79
N LEU A 15 -2.44 -8.20 3.15
CA LEU A 15 -2.63 -7.09 2.24
C LEU A 15 -1.65 -5.98 2.60
N SER A 16 -0.77 -5.58 1.68
CA SER A 16 -0.09 -4.29 1.79
C SER A 16 -0.81 -3.27 0.92
N VAL A 17 -1.04 -2.07 1.43
CA VAL A 17 -1.70 -1.00 0.68
C VAL A 17 -0.74 0.18 0.60
N ASP A 18 -0.47 0.65 -0.62
CA ASP A 18 0.23 1.90 -0.89
C ASP A 18 1.63 2.01 -0.22
N ILE A 19 2.31 0.88 0.01
CA ILE A 19 3.73 0.83 0.45
C ILE A 19 4.66 1.06 -0.75
N GLN A 20 4.40 2.11 -1.52
CA GLN A 20 5.19 2.52 -2.68
C GLN A 20 6.10 3.69 -2.30
N ARG A 21 7.15 3.93 -3.09
CA ARG A 21 8.15 4.98 -2.83
C ARG A 21 7.52 6.37 -2.77
N GLU A 22 6.48 6.59 -3.55
CA GLU A 22 5.77 7.85 -3.72
C GLU A 22 5.09 8.32 -2.42
N PHE A 23 4.82 7.37 -1.52
CA PHE A 23 4.25 7.61 -0.20
C PHE A 23 5.31 7.63 0.91
N GLN A 24 6.58 7.36 0.61
CA GLN A 24 7.66 7.47 1.61
C GLN A 24 8.17 8.91 1.71
N PRO A 25 8.87 9.28 2.82
CA PRO A 25 9.48 10.60 2.94
C PRO A 25 10.32 10.97 1.72
N GLY A 26 10.18 12.22 1.26
CA GLY A 26 10.79 12.71 0.01
C GLY A 26 10.02 12.37 -1.27
N GLY A 27 8.98 11.54 -1.20
CA GLY A 27 8.06 11.28 -2.32
C GLY A 27 6.96 12.35 -2.47
N PRO A 28 6.30 12.43 -3.64
CA PRO A 28 5.25 13.41 -3.95
C PRO A 28 4.02 13.39 -3.02
N SER A 29 3.77 12.25 -2.38
CA SER A 29 2.71 12.07 -1.38
C SER A 29 3.29 11.51 -0.07
N GLY A 30 4.57 11.78 0.18
CA GLY A 30 5.35 11.29 1.30
C GLY A 30 4.91 11.84 2.65
N ARG A 31 4.99 11.02 3.69
CA ARG A 31 4.77 11.41 5.08
C ARG A 31 5.82 10.75 5.97
N GLU A 32 6.35 11.47 6.96
CA GLU A 32 7.42 10.98 7.85
C GLU A 32 7.02 9.67 8.56
N GLU A 33 5.77 9.59 9.00
CA GLU A 33 5.22 8.41 9.67
C GLU A 33 5.24 7.14 8.80
N ASN A 34 5.25 7.26 7.47
CA ASN A 34 5.22 6.10 6.59
C ASN A 34 6.51 5.29 6.66
N ALA A 35 7.66 5.94 6.91
CA ALA A 35 8.94 5.26 7.09
C ALA A 35 8.94 4.30 8.29
N LEU A 36 8.16 4.63 9.34
CA LEU A 36 8.05 3.81 10.56
C LEU A 36 7.42 2.44 10.28
N THR A 37 6.62 2.33 9.22
CA THR A 37 5.89 1.10 8.87
C THR A 37 6.71 0.11 8.04
N ILE A 38 7.83 0.54 7.44
CA ILE A 38 8.62 -0.27 6.52
C ILE A 38 9.21 -1.53 7.18
N PRO A 39 9.85 -1.46 8.36
CA PRO A 39 10.43 -2.64 8.99
C PRO A 39 9.37 -3.72 9.29
N SER A 40 8.23 -3.32 9.87
CA SER A 40 7.14 -4.25 10.18
C SER A 40 6.48 -4.82 8.92
N SER A 41 6.32 -4.01 7.86
CA SER A 41 5.79 -4.47 6.57
C SER A 41 6.71 -5.52 5.93
N ALA A 42 8.02 -5.31 5.98
CA ALA A 42 9.00 -6.27 5.48
C ALA A 42 8.97 -7.59 6.27
N LEU A 43 8.87 -7.52 7.60
CA LEU A 43 8.76 -8.68 8.48
C LEU A 43 7.51 -9.51 8.16
N LEU A 44 6.34 -8.86 8.06
CA LEU A 44 5.08 -9.54 7.73
C LEU A 44 5.13 -10.18 6.33
N ALA A 45 5.60 -9.44 5.33
CA ALA A 45 5.71 -9.96 3.97
C ALA A 45 6.67 -11.16 3.92
N GLY A 46 7.77 -11.12 4.67
CA GLY A 46 8.69 -12.25 4.82
C GLY A 46 8.04 -13.47 5.47
N ALA A 47 7.26 -13.29 6.54
CA ALA A 47 6.54 -14.37 7.21
C ALA A 47 5.51 -15.05 6.29
N PHE A 48 4.72 -14.26 5.55
CA PHE A 48 3.72 -14.79 4.62
C PHE A 48 4.35 -15.53 3.44
N ARG A 49 5.48 -15.05 2.90
CA ARG A 49 6.24 -15.76 1.86
C ARG A 49 6.81 -17.09 2.35
N LYS A 50 7.33 -17.14 3.59
CA LYS A 50 7.86 -18.37 4.20
C LYS A 50 6.77 -19.40 4.50
N ALA A 51 5.54 -18.97 4.73
CA ALA A 51 4.40 -19.81 5.08
C ALA A 51 3.53 -20.24 3.89
N PRO A 52 4.07 -20.19 2.66
CA PRO A 52 3.35 -20.06 1.38
C PRO A 52 1.91 -19.51 1.43
N LYS A 53 1.69 -18.40 2.15
CA LYS A 53 0.35 -17.78 2.29
C LYS A 53 0.12 -16.68 1.26
N PRO A 54 -1.14 -16.38 0.91
CA PRO A 54 -1.44 -15.25 0.02
C PRO A 54 -0.86 -13.94 0.56
N LEU A 55 -0.07 -13.28 -0.29
CA LEU A 55 0.51 -11.96 -0.07
C LEU A 55 0.12 -11.09 -1.26
N ILE A 56 -0.72 -10.08 -1.00
CA ILE A 56 -1.30 -9.22 -2.03
C ILE A 56 -0.77 -7.81 -1.82
N HIS A 57 -0.16 -7.26 -2.86
CA HIS A 57 0.32 -5.89 -2.89
C HIS A 57 -0.66 -5.02 -3.68
N VAL A 58 -1.42 -4.17 -2.98
CA VAL A 58 -2.27 -3.15 -3.59
C VAL A 58 -1.43 -1.91 -3.82
N VAL A 59 -1.33 -1.53 -5.09
CA VAL A 59 -0.56 -0.37 -5.55
C VAL A 59 -1.44 0.51 -6.42
N ARG A 60 -1.08 1.79 -6.51
CA ARG A 60 -1.67 2.76 -7.41
C ARG A 60 -0.74 3.03 -8.57
N LEU A 61 -1.30 3.07 -9.77
CA LEU A 61 -0.64 3.41 -11.02
C LEU A 61 -1.62 4.24 -11.85
N TYR A 62 -1.58 5.56 -11.69
CA TYR A 62 -2.46 6.45 -12.45
C TYR A 62 -1.92 6.70 -13.85
N LEU A 63 -2.81 6.76 -14.82
CA LEU A 63 -2.50 7.19 -16.18
C LEU A 63 -2.28 8.70 -16.19
N PRO A 64 -1.39 9.23 -17.05
CA PRO A 64 -1.13 10.67 -17.16
C PRO A 64 -2.38 11.50 -17.51
N ASP A 65 -3.35 10.90 -18.21
CA ASP A 65 -4.62 11.54 -18.57
C ASP A 65 -5.67 11.49 -17.43
N GLY A 66 -5.32 10.90 -16.28
CA GLY A 66 -6.19 10.75 -15.13
C GLY A 66 -7.45 9.92 -15.39
N SER A 67 -7.52 9.16 -16.49
CA SER A 67 -8.72 8.41 -16.89
C SER A 67 -9.07 7.27 -15.91
N ASN A 68 -8.06 6.73 -15.22
CA ASN A 68 -8.22 5.71 -14.19
C ASN A 68 -8.07 6.27 -12.76
N ALA A 69 -8.08 7.60 -12.60
CA ALA A 69 -7.94 8.24 -11.30
C ALA A 69 -9.28 8.39 -10.58
N ASP A 70 -9.26 8.25 -9.26
CA ASP A 70 -10.36 8.68 -8.41
C ASP A 70 -10.62 10.18 -8.63
N MET A 71 -11.90 10.59 -8.61
CA MET A 71 -12.28 11.99 -8.89
C MET A 71 -11.53 13.01 -8.01
N CYS A 72 -11.28 12.68 -6.73
CA CYS A 72 -10.57 13.55 -5.79
C CYS A 72 -9.08 13.75 -6.12
N ARG A 73 -8.50 12.96 -7.03
CA ARG A 73 -7.10 13.01 -7.44
C ARG A 73 -6.92 13.46 -8.89
N ARG A 74 -8.00 13.43 -9.67
CA ARG A 74 -7.96 13.70 -11.11
C ARG A 74 -7.45 15.11 -11.45
N SER A 75 -7.90 16.13 -10.72
CA SER A 75 -7.43 17.52 -10.95
C SER A 75 -5.93 17.67 -10.72
N ARG A 76 -5.38 17.04 -9.68
CA ARG A 76 -3.94 17.08 -9.36
C ARG A 76 -3.10 16.36 -10.43
N ILE A 77 -3.59 15.23 -10.95
CA ILE A 77 -2.91 14.53 -12.06
C ILE A 77 -2.92 15.39 -13.32
N LEU A 78 -4.08 15.95 -13.68
CA LEU A 78 -4.25 16.78 -14.88
C LEU A 78 -3.50 18.13 -14.80
N SER A 79 -3.21 18.64 -13.60
CA SER A 79 -2.38 19.84 -13.43
C SER A 79 -0.89 19.57 -13.65
N GLY A 80 -0.49 18.31 -13.88
CA GLY A 80 0.91 17.91 -14.02
C GLY A 80 1.65 17.82 -12.68
N GLU A 81 0.96 17.97 -11.55
CA GLU A 81 1.56 17.71 -10.26
C GLU A 81 1.79 16.21 -10.07
N PRO A 82 3.03 15.76 -9.81
CA PRO A 82 3.28 14.36 -9.59
C PRO A 82 2.53 13.92 -8.33
N LEU A 83 1.64 12.95 -8.49
CA LEU A 83 1.02 12.21 -7.39
C LEU A 83 1.77 10.88 -7.16
N LEU A 84 2.17 10.27 -8.28
CA LEU A 84 3.03 9.11 -8.36
C LEU A 84 4.20 9.43 -9.30
N LEU A 85 5.31 8.71 -9.19
CA LEU A 85 6.46 8.80 -10.10
C LEU A 85 6.27 7.90 -11.33
#